data_AF-A0A662FHQ8-F1
#
_entry.id   AF-A0A662FHQ8-F1
#
_cell.length_a   1.000
_cell.length_b   1.000
_cell.length_c   1.000
_cell.angle_alpha   90.00
_cell.angle_beta   90.00
_cell.angle_gamma   90.00
#
_symmetry.space_group_name_H-M   'P 1'
#
loop_
_entity.id
_entity.type
_entity.pdbx_description
1 polymer ?
#
loop_
_entity_poly.entity_id
_entity_poly.type
_entity_poly.pdbx_seq_one_letter_code
_entity_poly.pdbx_strand_id
1 'polypeptide(L)'
;MDKKGAEAIHYVIALIIGIIVVFVVINIFTYHAKKASKGLSEIGEEAKINVTKCASLVFGRFCHSSPCPEGSVVFPGKFSDCKSGEVCCERT
;
A
#
# COMPACT_ATOMS: atom_id res chain seq x y z
N MET A 1 5.63 -62.43 5.26
CA MET A 1 5.74 -61.55 6.45
C MET A 1 6.19 -60.22 5.89
N ASP A 2 5.26 -59.34 5.51
CA ASP A 2 5.59 -58.14 4.71
C ASP A 2 4.85 -56.93 5.27
N LYS A 3 5.17 -56.57 6.52
CA LYS A 3 4.65 -55.36 7.18
C LYS A 3 5.61 -54.16 7.08
N LYS A 4 6.81 -54.34 6.49
CA LYS A 4 7.84 -53.29 6.44
C LYS A 4 7.71 -52.32 5.25
N GLY A 5 7.00 -52.71 4.17
CA GLY A 5 6.81 -51.84 3.00
C GLY A 5 5.71 -50.79 3.15
N ALA A 6 4.70 -51.06 3.99
CA ALA A 6 3.53 -50.20 4.14
C ALA A 6 3.83 -48.91 4.92
N GLU A 7 4.70 -48.95 5.93
CA GLU A 7 4.97 -47.77 6.78
C GLU A 7 5.76 -46.68 6.06
N ALA A 8 6.67 -47.07 5.15
CA ALA A 8 7.45 -46.11 4.36
C ALA A 8 6.56 -45.28 3.43
N ILE A 9 5.50 -45.89 2.88
CA ILE A 9 4.55 -45.22 1.97
C ILE A 9 3.74 -44.16 2.73
N HIS A 10 3.32 -44.45 3.97
CA HIS A 10 2.62 -43.49 4.81
C HIS A 10 3.49 -42.26 5.14
N TYR A 11 4.78 -42.45 5.40
CA TYR A 11 5.72 -41.34 5.60
C TYR A 11 5.88 -40.45 4.37
N VAL A 12 6.00 -41.07 3.18
CA VAL A 12 6.14 -40.32 1.92
C VAL A 12 4.86 -39.51 1.63
N ILE A 13 3.68 -40.09 1.85
CA ILE A 13 2.40 -39.40 1.66
C ILE A 13 2.28 -38.22 2.64
N ALA A 14 2.62 -38.41 3.92
CA ALA A 14 2.60 -37.34 4.92
C ALA A 14 3.55 -36.18 4.54
N LEU A 15 4.72 -36.51 4.00
CA LEU A 15 5.70 -35.51 3.55
C LEU A 15 5.16 -34.69 2.36
N ILE A 16 4.55 -35.35 1.38
CA ILE A 16 3.93 -34.67 0.22
C ILE A 16 2.79 -33.74 0.67
N ILE A 17 1.92 -34.20 1.57
CA ILE A 17 0.84 -33.37 2.12
C ILE A 17 1.42 -32.15 2.85
N GLY A 18 2.47 -32.34 3.66
CA GLY A 18 3.15 -31.24 4.33
C GLY A 18 3.68 -30.18 3.36
N ILE A 19 4.32 -30.60 2.27
CA ILE A 19 4.84 -29.68 1.24
C ILE A 19 3.70 -28.89 0.57
N ILE A 20 2.59 -29.55 0.25
CA ILE A 20 1.42 -28.90 -0.37
C ILE A 20 0.87 -27.82 0.57
N VAL A 21 0.72 -28.12 1.86
CA VAL A 21 0.21 -27.15 2.84
C VAL A 21 1.15 -25.94 2.94
N VAL A 22 2.47 -26.15 3.02
CA VAL A 22 3.45 -25.06 3.03
C VAL A 22 3.35 -24.21 1.76
N PHE A 23 3.20 -24.83 0.59
CA PHE A 23 3.06 -24.12 -0.67
C PHE A 23 1.80 -23.24 -0.70
N VAL A 24 0.67 -23.75 -0.21
CA VAL A 24 -0.59 -22.97 -0.12
C VAL A 24 -0.43 -21.78 0.82
N VAL A 25 0.17 -21.99 1.99
CA VAL A 25 0.42 -20.91 2.97
C VAL A 25 1.30 -19.81 2.37
N ILE A 26 2.40 -20.16 1.72
CA ILE A 26 3.29 -19.19 1.04
C ILE A 26 2.52 -18.40 -0.02
N ASN A 27 1.69 -19.06 -0.83
CA ASN A 27 0.89 -18.39 -1.86
C ASN A 27 -0.14 -17.43 -1.26
N ILE A 28 -0.78 -17.79 -0.16
CA ILE A 28 -1.72 -16.91 0.56
C ILE A 28 -0.98 -15.67 1.06
N PHE A 29 0.15 -15.84 1.76
CA PHE A 29 0.95 -14.71 2.23
C PHE A 29 1.44 -13.82 1.08
N THR A 30 1.89 -14.42 -0.02
CA THR A 30 2.32 -13.68 -1.22
C THR A 30 1.15 -12.93 -1.87
N TYR A 31 -0.04 -13.52 -1.90
CA TYR A 31 -1.25 -12.88 -2.43
C TYR A 31 -1.65 -11.67 -1.57
N HIS A 32 -1.66 -11.82 -0.24
CA HIS A 32 -1.93 -10.71 0.69
C HIS A 32 -0.85 -9.63 0.62
N ALA A 33 0.43 -10.01 0.53
CA ALA A 33 1.53 -9.08 0.35
C ALA A 33 1.37 -8.28 -0.95
N LYS A 34 1.10 -8.95 -2.09
CA LYS A 34 0.85 -8.27 -3.37
C LYS A 34 -0.38 -7.36 -3.32
N LYS A 35 -1.43 -7.74 -2.61
CA LYS A 35 -2.64 -6.92 -2.45
C LYS A 35 -2.37 -5.68 -1.59
N ALA A 36 -1.56 -5.80 -0.54
CA ALA A 36 -1.08 -4.68 0.26
C ALA A 36 -0.13 -3.77 -0.55
N SER A 37 0.79 -4.35 -1.33
CA SER A 37 1.70 -3.61 -2.20
C SER A 37 0.97 -2.83 -3.29
N LYS A 38 -0.15 -3.33 -3.83
CA LYS A 38 -0.95 -2.57 -4.80
C LYS A 38 -1.54 -1.29 -4.20
N GLY A 39 -2.08 -1.34 -2.99
CA GLY A 39 -2.56 -0.13 -2.30
C GLY A 39 -1.44 0.86 -1.96
N LEU A 40 -0.26 0.37 -1.53
CA LEU A 40 0.89 1.24 -1.25
C LEU A 40 1.56 1.81 -2.51
N SER A 41 1.54 1.08 -3.63
CA SER A 41 2.07 1.57 -4.91
C SER A 41 1.17 2.65 -5.49
N GLU A 42 -0.16 2.52 -5.41
CA GLU A 42 -1.07 3.60 -5.83
C GLU A 42 -0.87 4.88 -4.99
N ILE A 43 -0.71 4.77 -3.66
CA ILE A 43 -0.45 5.93 -2.79
C ILE A 43 0.96 6.52 -3.03
N GLY A 44 1.96 5.69 -3.30
CA GLY A 44 3.34 6.11 -3.57
C GLY A 44 3.56 6.68 -4.97
N GLU A 45 2.79 6.24 -5.96
CA GLU A 45 2.83 6.74 -7.33
C GLU A 45 2.09 8.08 -7.46
N GLU A 46 1.03 8.29 -6.67
CA GLU A 46 0.41 9.61 -6.50
C GLU A 46 1.32 10.62 -5.78
N ALA A 47 2.19 10.16 -4.87
CA ALA A 47 3.16 11.02 -4.18
C ALA A 47 4.35 11.43 -5.08
N LYS A 48 4.68 10.67 -6.13
CA LYS A 48 5.85 10.95 -6.99
C LYS A 48 5.56 11.84 -8.20
N ILE A 49 4.31 12.04 -8.60
CA ILE A 49 4.01 12.59 -9.94
C ILE A 49 3.49 14.04 -9.96
N ASN A 50 3.01 14.64 -8.87
CA ASN A 50 2.41 15.98 -8.96
C ASN A 50 2.96 17.00 -7.96
N VAL A 51 4.16 17.53 -8.25
CA VAL A 51 4.61 18.84 -7.75
C VAL A 51 3.63 19.96 -8.16
N THR A 52 2.76 19.70 -9.15
CA THR A 52 1.75 20.60 -9.70
C THR A 52 0.43 20.63 -8.92
N LYS A 53 0.20 19.68 -7.99
CA LYS A 53 -1.03 19.62 -7.18
C LYS A 53 -0.76 20.03 -5.73
N CYS A 54 -1.63 20.88 -5.19
CA CYS A 54 -1.59 21.29 -3.79
C CYS A 54 -2.19 20.20 -2.90
N ALA A 55 -3.40 19.72 -3.21
CA ALA A 55 -4.15 18.82 -2.37
C ALA A 55 -3.40 17.49 -2.20
N SER A 56 -2.84 17.28 -1.01
CA SER A 56 -2.12 16.08 -0.65
C SER A 56 -2.42 15.71 0.79
N LEU A 57 -3.09 14.57 0.98
CA LEU A 57 -3.33 13.99 2.30
C LEU A 57 -2.02 13.63 3.01
N VAL A 58 -0.99 13.24 2.26
CA VAL A 58 0.31 12.83 2.80
C VAL A 58 1.05 14.01 3.42
N PHE A 59 1.04 15.16 2.75
CA PHE A 59 1.70 16.38 3.24
C PHE A 59 0.75 17.30 4.02
N GLY A 60 -0.50 16.89 4.28
CA GLY A 60 -1.49 17.72 4.96
C GLY A 60 -1.79 19.02 4.21
N ARG A 61 -1.68 19.01 2.88
CA ARG A 61 -1.88 20.19 2.01
C ARG A 61 -3.27 20.20 1.41
N PHE A 62 -3.87 21.38 1.34
CA PHE A 62 -5.23 21.58 0.83
C PHE A 62 -5.40 22.99 0.23
N CYS A 63 -6.29 23.13 -0.75
CA CYS A 63 -6.64 24.43 -1.31
C CYS A 63 -7.67 25.14 -0.42
N HIS A 64 -7.43 26.41 -0.12
CA HIS A 64 -8.37 27.25 0.63
C HIS A 64 -8.33 28.71 0.16
N SER A 65 -9.42 29.44 0.33
CA SER A 65 -9.43 30.88 0.12
C SER A 65 -8.47 31.53 1.11
N SER A 66 -7.67 32.51 0.67
CA SER A 66 -6.81 33.27 1.58
C SER A 66 -7.66 34.11 2.54
N PRO A 67 -7.36 34.15 3.85
CA PRO A 67 -6.22 33.51 4.53
C PRO A 67 -6.45 32.02 4.89
N CYS A 68 -5.35 31.25 4.99
CA CYS A 68 -5.38 29.88 5.48
C CYS A 68 -5.96 29.80 6.91
N PRO A 69 -6.68 28.71 7.26
CA PRO A 69 -7.24 28.54 8.59
C PRO A 69 -6.15 28.40 9.67
N GLU A 70 -6.52 28.65 10.93
CA GLU A 70 -5.60 28.54 12.06
C GLU A 70 -4.96 27.13 12.14
N GLY A 71 -3.65 27.09 12.40
CA GLY A 71 -2.85 25.86 12.38
C GLY A 71 -2.42 25.42 10.96
N SER A 72 -2.49 26.31 9.98
CA SER A 72 -1.94 26.06 8.65
C SER A 72 -1.30 27.31 8.05
N VAL A 73 -0.30 27.10 7.19
CA VAL A 73 0.49 28.15 6.55
C VAL A 73 0.35 28.08 5.04
N VAL A 74 0.49 29.22 4.37
CA VAL A 74 0.46 29.27 2.90
C VAL A 74 1.73 28.61 2.36
N PHE A 75 1.58 27.55 1.60
CA PHE A 75 2.68 26.92 0.88
C PHE A 75 2.89 27.65 -0.46
N PRO A 76 4.09 28.22 -0.70
CA PRO A 76 4.34 29.04 -1.88
C PRO A 76 4.33 28.18 -3.16
N GLY A 77 3.55 28.60 -4.17
CA GLY A 77 3.50 27.94 -5.47
C GLY A 77 2.23 28.27 -6.26
N LYS A 78 2.20 27.85 -7.53
CA LYS A 78 0.97 27.83 -8.34
C LYS A 78 0.55 26.38 -8.54
N PHE A 79 -0.65 26.06 -8.07
CA PHE A 79 -1.18 24.70 -8.08
C PHE A 79 -2.39 24.64 -8.98
N SER A 80 -2.45 23.64 -9.86
CA SER A 80 -3.49 23.54 -10.90
C SER A 80 -4.84 23.04 -10.38
N ASP A 81 -4.86 22.50 -9.17
CA ASP A 81 -6.04 21.96 -8.49
C ASP A 81 -6.74 22.98 -7.58
N CYS A 82 -6.10 24.11 -7.26
CA CYS A 82 -6.73 25.20 -6.53
C CYS A 82 -7.51 26.09 -7.51
N LYS A 83 -8.74 26.48 -7.13
CA LYS A 83 -9.55 27.38 -7.96
C LYS A 83 -8.94 28.78 -8.00
N SER A 84 -9.34 29.58 -8.99
CA SER A 84 -8.91 30.97 -9.09
C SER A 84 -9.30 31.76 -7.83
N GLY A 85 -8.31 32.24 -7.08
CA GLY A 85 -8.49 32.93 -5.80
C GLY A 85 -8.20 32.08 -4.55
N GLU A 86 -7.95 30.78 -4.70
CA GLU A 86 -7.50 29.89 -3.63
C GLU A 86 -5.97 29.82 -3.57
N VAL A 87 -5.44 29.64 -2.37
CA VAL A 87 -4.02 29.40 -2.07
C VAL A 87 -3.84 27.99 -1.54
N CYS A 88 -2.63 27.47 -1.66
CA CYS A 88 -2.28 26.19 -1.06
C CYS A 88 -1.93 26.39 0.41
N CYS A 89 -2.60 25.67 1.31
CA CYS A 89 -2.36 25.68 2.74
C CYS A 89 -1.75 24.34 3.17
N GLU A 90 -0.72 24.38 4.01
CA GLU A 90 -0.06 23.22 4.62
C GLU A 90 -0.27 23.27 6.14
N ARG A 91 -0.73 22.17 6.75
CA ARG A 91 -0.84 22.09 8.21
C ARG A 91 0.56 22.02 8.82
N THR A 92 0.83 22.90 9.79
CA THR A 92 2.03 22.92 10.64
C THR A 92 1.85 22.09 11.89
#